data_AF-A0A326QRJ0-F1
#
_entry.id   AF-A0A326QRJ0-F1
#
_cell.length_a   1.000
_cell.length_b   1.000
_cell.length_c   1.000
_cell.angle_alpha   90.00
_cell.angle_beta   90.00
_cell.angle_gamma   90.00
#
_symmetry.space_group_name_H-M   'P 1'
#
loop_
_entity.id
_entity.type
_entity.pdbx_description
1 polymer ?
#
loop_
_entity_poly.entity_id
_entity_poly.type
_entity_poly.pdbx_seq_one_letter_code
_entity_poly.pdbx_strand_id
1 'polypeptide(L)'
;MRGTMSSPDVVAIGDVHGCASLLEQELTPHLDSGVELIFLGDLIDRAPEPEGDRKVLERVWQLQDNTAAYGLSGVTLLRGNHEQMLLESLGESKAGTAYDRWRYNGGEPALLPLAGEHREWFEQLPVTAIRGGCLFVHAGVRPGVPLERQAFEDLIWIRKPFLSKPHGLPYTVVHGHTFRHDFQITHLPHRIGIDTGAYLSGRLTALRIETATNPCSPMDQSGQRGSTGINKDVDQICTETIDLTPERGHQTAAAKSTARPTTNSWSVREAGRSSVLVAAAFFGVALRGGAVASLGCGLHLHPKVAAGLQGINAGCQPQCLAQRVELSDGLQVD
;
A
#
# COMPACT_ATOMS: atom_id res chain seq x y z
N MET A 1 -28.18 -38.19 -5.04
CA MET A 1 -27.28 -37.22 -5.71
C MET A 1 -26.56 -36.45 -4.63
N ARG A 2 -25.28 -36.73 -4.37
CA ARG A 2 -24.46 -35.84 -3.53
C ARG A 2 -24.08 -34.68 -4.43
N GLY A 3 -24.73 -33.52 -4.24
CA GLY A 3 -24.30 -32.30 -4.91
C GLY A 3 -22.85 -32.04 -4.51
N THR A 4 -21.95 -32.01 -5.47
CA THR A 4 -20.60 -31.49 -5.27
C THR A 4 -20.78 -30.01 -4.97
N MET A 5 -20.78 -29.62 -3.69
CA MET A 5 -20.73 -28.20 -3.34
C MET A 5 -19.39 -27.69 -3.86
N SER A 6 -19.42 -26.87 -4.92
CA SER A 6 -18.20 -26.17 -5.33
C SER A 6 -17.77 -25.27 -4.17
N SER A 7 -16.47 -25.13 -3.97
CA SER A 7 -15.97 -24.10 -3.07
C SER A 7 -16.54 -22.73 -3.48
N PRO A 8 -16.76 -21.80 -2.54
CA PRO A 8 -17.18 -20.46 -2.88
C PRO A 8 -16.11 -19.77 -3.74
N ASP A 9 -16.53 -18.80 -4.54
CA ASP A 9 -15.61 -17.87 -5.19
C ASP A 9 -14.86 -17.05 -4.14
N VAL A 10 -13.66 -16.62 -4.49
CA VAL A 10 -12.79 -15.82 -3.62
C VAL A 10 -12.66 -14.41 -4.19
N VAL A 11 -12.70 -13.41 -3.34
CA VAL A 11 -12.29 -12.03 -3.67
C VAL A 11 -11.08 -11.68 -2.81
N ALA A 12 -9.93 -11.52 -3.45
CA ALA A 12 -8.71 -11.08 -2.79
C ALA A 12 -8.61 -9.56 -2.80
N ILE A 13 -8.30 -8.95 -1.66
CA ILE A 13 -8.18 -7.50 -1.48
C ILE A 13 -6.70 -7.16 -1.22
N GLY A 14 -6.15 -6.21 -1.97
CA GLY A 14 -4.76 -5.76 -1.83
C GLY A 14 -4.51 -4.93 -0.58
N ASP A 15 -3.30 -4.36 -0.49
CA ASP A 15 -2.81 -3.57 0.64
C ASP A 15 -3.68 -2.32 0.87
N VAL A 16 -4.22 -2.19 2.08
CA VAL A 16 -5.24 -1.18 2.42
C VAL A 16 -4.61 0.07 3.02
N HIS A 17 -3.59 -0.08 3.88
CA HIS A 17 -2.85 1.03 4.50
C HIS A 17 -3.76 2.15 5.06
N GLY A 18 -4.72 1.77 5.90
CA GLY A 18 -5.63 2.71 6.57
C GLY A 18 -6.58 3.48 5.63
N CYS A 19 -6.71 3.09 4.35
CA CYS A 19 -7.63 3.71 3.40
C CYS A 19 -9.08 3.27 3.64
N ALA A 20 -9.66 3.66 4.77
CA ALA A 20 -10.98 3.22 5.22
C ALA A 20 -12.09 3.51 4.20
N SER A 21 -12.08 4.68 3.56
CA SER A 21 -13.11 5.02 2.57
C SER A 21 -13.00 4.17 1.31
N LEU A 22 -11.77 3.87 0.85
CA LEU A 22 -11.56 2.98 -0.30
C LEU A 22 -11.94 1.54 0.05
N LEU A 23 -11.68 1.10 1.29
CA LEU A 23 -12.08 -0.22 1.76
C LEU A 23 -13.60 -0.39 1.69
N GLU A 24 -14.40 0.54 2.22
CA GLU A 24 -15.86 0.43 2.15
C GLU A 24 -16.40 0.42 0.71
N GLN A 25 -15.80 1.25 -0.17
CA GLN A 25 -16.16 1.28 -1.58
C GLN A 25 -15.89 -0.08 -2.24
N GLU A 26 -14.72 -0.66 -2.00
CA GLU A 26 -14.34 -1.95 -2.56
C GLU A 26 -15.17 -3.10 -1.99
N LEU A 27 -15.53 -3.05 -0.71
CA LEU A 27 -16.33 -4.11 -0.08
C LEU A 27 -17.77 -4.15 -0.58
N THR A 28 -18.37 -2.99 -0.84
CA THR A 28 -19.79 -2.83 -1.19
C THR A 28 -20.30 -3.84 -2.25
N PRO A 29 -19.66 -4.02 -3.42
CA PRO A 29 -20.12 -4.97 -4.43
C PRO A 29 -20.04 -6.44 -4.03
N HIS A 30 -19.28 -6.78 -2.99
CA HIS A 30 -19.02 -8.16 -2.57
C HIS A 30 -19.86 -8.61 -1.36
N LEU A 31 -20.50 -7.68 -0.65
CA LEU A 31 -21.43 -8.02 0.43
C LEU A 31 -22.66 -8.75 -0.14
N ASP A 32 -23.21 -9.70 0.61
CA ASP A 32 -24.34 -10.56 0.21
C ASP A 32 -24.11 -11.43 -1.04
N SER A 33 -22.88 -11.49 -1.55
CA SER A 33 -22.56 -12.22 -2.78
C SER A 33 -22.20 -13.70 -2.55
N GLY A 34 -22.03 -14.13 -1.30
CA GLY A 34 -21.61 -15.49 -0.94
C GLY A 34 -20.12 -15.79 -1.12
N VAL A 35 -19.31 -14.81 -1.54
CA VAL A 35 -17.86 -14.99 -1.73
C VAL A 35 -17.12 -15.11 -0.39
N GLU A 36 -15.92 -15.68 -0.44
CA GLU A 36 -14.92 -15.54 0.63
C GLU A 36 -14.06 -14.31 0.35
N LEU A 37 -13.85 -13.45 1.35
CA LEU A 37 -12.87 -12.37 1.27
C LEU A 37 -11.51 -12.84 1.77
N ILE A 38 -10.44 -12.50 1.04
CA ILE A 38 -9.06 -12.70 1.49
C ILE A 38 -8.30 -11.38 1.42
N PHE A 39 -7.97 -10.80 2.56
CA PHE A 39 -7.09 -9.64 2.64
C PHE A 39 -5.63 -10.08 2.60
N LEU A 40 -4.81 -9.44 1.75
CA LEU A 40 -3.41 -9.82 1.56
C LEU A 40 -2.45 -9.25 2.60
N GLY A 41 -2.93 -8.55 3.63
CA GLY A 41 -2.14 -7.90 4.67
C GLY A 41 -1.95 -6.42 4.43
N ASP A 42 -1.11 -5.78 5.25
CA ASP A 42 -0.84 -4.33 5.22
C ASP A 42 -2.15 -3.53 5.27
N LEU A 43 -2.94 -3.82 6.30
CA LEU A 43 -4.20 -3.15 6.60
C LEU A 43 -3.98 -1.74 7.16
N ILE A 44 -2.85 -1.56 7.85
CA ILE A 44 -2.54 -0.38 8.66
C ILE A 44 -1.31 0.37 8.14
N ASP A 45 -1.03 1.49 8.81
CA ASP A 45 0.06 2.43 8.58
C ASP A 45 -0.10 3.19 7.26
N ARG A 46 0.55 4.35 7.16
CA ARG A 46 0.47 5.26 5.99
C ARG A 46 -0.95 5.77 5.70
N ALA A 47 -1.87 5.64 6.64
CA ALA A 47 -3.26 6.07 6.54
C ALA A 47 -3.36 7.52 6.00
N PRO A 48 -4.02 7.73 4.86
CA PRO A 48 -4.27 9.07 4.34
C PRO A 48 -5.43 9.76 5.08
N GLU A 49 -6.30 8.98 5.74
CA GLU A 49 -7.49 9.44 6.45
C GLU A 49 -7.27 9.51 7.96
N PRO A 50 -7.86 10.49 8.68
CA PRO A 50 -7.86 10.51 10.12
C PRO A 50 -8.49 9.25 10.72
N GLU A 51 -7.77 8.62 11.64
CA GLU A 51 -8.15 7.35 12.26
C GLU A 51 -8.37 6.20 11.26
N GLY A 52 -7.78 6.32 10.06
CA GLY A 52 -7.94 5.34 8.98
C GLY A 52 -7.57 3.92 9.40
N ASP A 53 -6.42 3.75 10.06
CA ASP A 53 -5.97 2.45 10.58
C ASP A 53 -7.00 1.82 11.52
N ARG A 54 -7.50 2.59 12.49
CA ARG A 54 -8.51 2.12 13.45
C ARG A 54 -9.81 1.71 12.74
N LYS A 55 -10.29 2.53 11.81
CA LYS A 55 -11.52 2.24 11.05
C LYS A 55 -11.39 0.97 10.21
N VAL A 56 -10.25 0.79 9.56
CA VAL A 56 -9.96 -0.44 8.79
C VAL A 56 -9.99 -1.66 9.71
N LEU A 57 -9.30 -1.60 10.86
CA LEU A 57 -9.28 -2.71 11.82
C LEU A 57 -10.68 -3.03 12.38
N GLU A 58 -11.41 -2.01 12.83
CA GLU A 58 -12.79 -2.17 13.30
C GLU A 58 -13.67 -2.81 12.22
N ARG A 59 -13.49 -2.41 10.96
CA ARG A 59 -14.28 -2.96 9.85
C ARG A 59 -13.96 -4.42 9.59
N VAL A 60 -12.68 -4.79 9.53
CA VAL A 60 -12.32 -6.19 9.26
C VAL A 60 -12.70 -7.11 10.42
N TRP A 61 -12.65 -6.64 11.67
CA TRP A 61 -13.16 -7.40 12.81
C TRP A 61 -14.68 -7.58 12.72
N GLN A 62 -15.44 -6.55 12.36
CA GLN A 62 -16.88 -6.69 12.11
C GLN A 62 -17.17 -7.75 11.04
N LEU A 63 -16.42 -7.74 9.94
CA LEU A 63 -16.55 -8.73 8.87
C LEU A 63 -16.23 -10.15 9.35
N GLN A 64 -15.13 -10.36 10.09
CA GLN A 64 -14.79 -11.66 10.64
C GLN A 64 -15.86 -12.16 11.63
N ASP A 65 -16.18 -11.35 12.63
CA ASP A 65 -17.09 -11.72 13.73
C ASP A 65 -18.52 -11.94 13.25
N ASN A 66 -18.93 -11.29 12.16
CA ASN A 66 -20.30 -11.33 11.64
C ASN A 66 -20.35 -11.76 10.17
N THR A 67 -19.42 -12.64 9.74
CA THR A 67 -19.26 -13.09 8.34
C THR A 67 -20.60 -13.41 7.65
N ALA A 68 -21.44 -14.23 8.28
CA ALA A 68 -22.72 -14.64 7.71
C ALA A 68 -23.76 -13.50 7.62
N ALA A 69 -23.69 -12.51 8.52
CA ALA A 69 -24.59 -11.36 8.50
C ALA A 69 -24.29 -10.40 7.34
N TYR A 70 -23.08 -10.45 6.80
CA TYR A 70 -22.68 -9.76 5.58
C TYR A 70 -22.84 -10.63 4.32
N GLY A 71 -23.48 -11.81 4.45
CA GLY A 71 -23.69 -12.77 3.38
C GLY A 71 -22.39 -13.25 2.70
N LEU A 72 -21.30 -13.28 3.46
CA LEU A 72 -20.00 -13.83 3.05
C LEU A 72 -19.90 -15.30 3.46
N SER A 73 -19.13 -16.09 2.72
CA SER A 73 -18.82 -17.48 3.10
C SER A 73 -17.58 -17.61 3.99
N GLY A 74 -16.75 -16.58 4.06
CA GLY A 74 -15.55 -16.54 4.90
C GLY A 74 -14.82 -15.21 4.80
N VAL A 75 -14.00 -14.90 5.80
CA VAL A 75 -13.11 -13.74 5.82
C VAL A 75 -11.74 -14.18 6.35
N THR A 76 -10.75 -14.22 5.47
CA THR A 76 -9.35 -14.52 5.82
C THR A 76 -8.54 -13.24 5.74
N LEU A 77 -7.71 -12.98 6.75
CA LEU A 77 -6.75 -11.88 6.73
C LEU A 77 -5.34 -12.43 6.84
N LEU A 78 -4.50 -12.13 5.85
CA LEU A 78 -3.10 -12.48 5.90
C LEU A 78 -2.33 -11.41 6.68
N ARG A 79 -1.26 -11.83 7.36
CA ARG A 79 -0.33 -10.91 7.99
C ARG A 79 0.57 -10.26 6.94
N GLY A 80 0.57 -8.93 6.89
CA GLY A 80 1.55 -8.14 6.16
C GLY A 80 2.76 -7.77 7.00
N ASN A 81 3.75 -7.14 6.37
CA ASN A 81 4.94 -6.71 7.10
C ASN A 81 4.65 -5.53 8.03
N HIS A 82 3.61 -4.73 7.77
CA HIS A 82 3.22 -3.64 8.64
C HIS A 82 2.61 -4.13 9.96
N GLU A 83 1.74 -5.13 9.91
CA GLU A 83 1.25 -5.80 11.14
C GLU A 83 2.41 -6.42 11.94
N GLN A 84 3.37 -7.02 11.24
CA GLN A 84 4.54 -7.61 11.89
C GLN A 84 5.44 -6.54 12.55
N MET A 85 5.70 -5.42 11.89
CA MET A 85 6.45 -4.30 12.48
C MET A 85 5.75 -3.69 13.69
N LEU A 86 4.43 -3.54 13.64
CA LEU A 86 3.64 -3.07 14.77
C LEU A 86 3.77 -4.02 15.97
N LEU A 87 3.62 -5.34 15.75
CA LEU A 87 3.79 -6.37 16.80
C LEU A 87 5.15 -6.27 17.49
N GLU A 88 6.21 -6.13 16.70
CA GLU A 88 7.58 -6.01 17.22
C GLU A 88 7.76 -4.71 18.03
N SER A 89 7.06 -3.64 17.66
CA SER A 89 7.13 -2.36 18.36
C SER A 89 6.43 -2.36 19.73
N LEU A 90 5.45 -3.24 19.97
CA LEU A 90 4.70 -3.31 21.24
C LEU A 90 5.55 -3.73 22.44
N GLY A 91 6.67 -4.42 22.21
CA GLY A 91 7.56 -4.95 23.25
C GLY A 91 8.81 -4.11 23.52
N GLU A 92 9.09 -3.09 22.71
CA GLU A 92 10.27 -2.24 22.86
C GLU A 92 9.94 -0.94 23.61
N SER A 93 10.86 -0.48 24.48
CA SER A 93 10.83 0.92 24.93
C SER A 93 10.88 1.82 23.68
N LYS A 94 10.15 2.94 23.65
CA LYS A 94 9.99 3.88 22.52
C LYS A 94 11.29 4.39 21.85
N ALA A 95 12.47 3.99 22.31
CA ALA A 95 13.80 4.30 21.77
C ALA A 95 14.50 3.05 21.18
N GLY A 96 13.75 2.08 20.67
CA GLY A 96 14.25 0.83 20.09
C GLY A 96 14.22 0.79 18.56
N THR A 97 15.08 -0.04 17.97
CA THR A 97 15.24 -0.16 16.51
C THR A 97 13.96 -0.61 15.80
N ALA A 98 13.10 -1.40 16.44
CA ALA A 98 11.86 -1.87 15.83
C ALA A 98 10.79 -0.78 15.81
N TYR A 99 10.65 -0.02 16.90
CA TYR A 99 9.76 1.13 16.95
C TYR A 99 10.15 2.19 15.90
N ASP A 100 11.44 2.54 15.81
CA ASP A 100 11.92 3.51 14.83
C ASP A 100 11.70 3.02 13.39
N ARG A 101 11.93 1.73 13.12
CA ARG A 101 11.65 1.13 11.81
C ARG A 101 10.16 1.19 11.46
N TRP A 102 9.29 0.86 12.40
CA TRP A 102 7.84 0.93 12.20
C TRP A 102 7.39 2.37 11.92
N ARG A 103 7.86 3.33 12.73
CA ARG A 103 7.59 4.77 12.52
C ARG A 103 8.08 5.27 11.17
N TYR A 104 9.29 4.88 10.76
CA TYR A 104 9.84 5.23 9.46
C TYR A 104 8.97 4.73 8.30
N ASN A 105 8.30 3.60 8.47
CA ASN A 105 7.41 3.03 7.46
C ASN A 105 5.97 3.58 7.51
N GLY A 106 5.69 4.56 8.37
CA GLY A 106 4.40 5.24 8.45
C GLY A 106 3.50 4.79 9.60
N GLY A 107 4.05 4.08 10.59
CA GLY A 107 3.24 3.51 11.66
C GLY A 107 2.71 4.50 12.68
N GLU A 108 1.41 4.49 13.00
CA GLU A 108 0.77 5.51 13.84
C GLU A 108 0.84 5.19 15.35
N PRO A 109 1.57 5.94 16.20
CA PRO A 109 1.69 5.65 17.63
C PRO A 109 0.37 5.54 18.39
N ALA A 110 -0.67 6.26 17.96
CA ALA A 110 -2.00 6.17 18.57
C ALA A 110 -2.62 4.77 18.44
N LEU A 111 -2.11 3.93 17.54
CA LEU A 111 -2.54 2.55 17.35
C LEU A 111 -1.98 1.58 18.39
N LEU A 112 -0.88 1.93 19.07
CA LEU A 112 -0.19 1.04 20.01
C LEU A 112 -1.08 0.48 21.14
N PRO A 113 -1.95 1.27 21.81
CA PRO A 113 -2.83 0.73 22.84
C PRO A 113 -3.79 -0.33 22.28
N LEU A 114 -4.45 -0.03 21.16
CA LEU A 114 -5.36 -0.96 20.47
C LEU A 114 -4.62 -2.24 20.06
N ALA A 115 -3.43 -2.08 19.46
CA ALA A 115 -2.60 -3.20 19.06
C ALA A 115 -2.14 -4.06 20.25
N GLY A 116 -1.87 -3.44 21.40
CA GLY A 116 -1.57 -4.14 22.64
C GLY A 116 -2.76 -4.95 23.16
N GLU A 117 -3.96 -4.38 23.14
CA GLU A 117 -5.22 -5.05 23.53
C GLU A 117 -5.55 -6.23 22.61
N HIS A 118 -5.24 -6.11 21.32
CA HIS A 118 -5.54 -7.10 20.28
C HIS A 118 -4.31 -7.88 19.81
N ARG A 119 -3.24 -7.95 20.61
CA ARG A 119 -1.96 -8.57 20.23
C ARG A 119 -2.11 -10.00 19.72
N GLU A 120 -2.90 -10.81 20.43
CA GLU A 120 -3.11 -12.21 20.08
C GLU A 120 -3.74 -12.36 18.69
N TRP A 121 -4.67 -11.47 18.31
CA TRP A 121 -5.29 -11.49 16.98
C TRP A 121 -4.26 -11.27 15.88
N PHE A 122 -3.40 -10.25 16.02
CA PHE A 122 -2.31 -9.99 15.07
C PHE A 122 -1.33 -11.17 15.00
N GLU A 123 -0.98 -11.76 16.15
CA GLU A 123 -0.07 -12.93 16.25
C GLU A 123 -0.66 -14.23 15.67
N GLN A 124 -1.98 -14.32 15.50
CA GLN A 124 -2.67 -15.46 14.92
C GLN A 124 -2.97 -15.32 13.42
N LEU A 125 -2.80 -14.12 12.83
CA LEU A 125 -3.00 -13.92 11.40
C LEU A 125 -2.13 -14.91 10.59
N PRO A 126 -2.73 -15.72 9.69
CA PRO A 126 -1.97 -16.61 8.81
C PRO A 126 -1.08 -15.81 7.86
N VAL A 127 0.01 -16.44 7.39
CA VAL A 127 0.92 -15.82 6.41
C VAL A 127 0.65 -16.26 4.97
N THR A 128 -0.15 -17.31 4.80
CA THR A 128 -0.54 -17.84 3.49
C THR A 128 -1.94 -18.43 3.54
N ALA A 129 -2.64 -18.42 2.41
CA ALA A 129 -3.86 -19.21 2.21
C ALA A 129 -3.84 -19.89 0.83
N ILE A 130 -4.42 -21.08 0.73
CA ILE A 130 -4.59 -21.78 -0.55
C ILE A 130 -6.08 -21.95 -0.81
N ARG A 131 -6.55 -21.55 -1.99
CA ARG A 131 -7.90 -21.85 -2.48
C ARG A 131 -7.81 -22.27 -3.94
N GLY A 132 -8.32 -23.47 -4.23
CA GLY A 132 -8.18 -24.08 -5.54
C GLY A 132 -6.72 -24.09 -6.00
N GLY A 133 -6.46 -23.42 -7.12
CA GLY A 133 -5.15 -23.29 -7.75
C GLY A 133 -4.27 -22.12 -7.31
N CYS A 134 -4.76 -21.29 -6.40
CA CYS A 134 -4.11 -20.04 -6.02
C CYS A 134 -3.46 -20.16 -4.65
N LEU A 135 -2.27 -19.60 -4.53
CA LEU A 135 -1.59 -19.30 -3.26
C LEU A 135 -1.69 -17.80 -3.02
N PHE A 136 -2.35 -17.42 -1.93
CA PHE A 136 -2.39 -16.05 -1.44
C PHE A 136 -1.28 -15.88 -0.40
N VAL A 137 -0.48 -14.83 -0.56
CA VAL A 137 0.65 -14.50 0.33
C VAL A 137 0.87 -12.99 0.27
N HIS A 138 1.31 -12.37 1.35
CA HIS A 138 1.48 -10.93 1.38
C HIS A 138 2.52 -10.42 0.36
N ALA A 139 3.79 -10.82 0.48
CA ALA A 139 4.86 -10.32 -0.39
C ALA A 139 5.20 -11.24 -1.55
N GLY A 140 5.31 -12.54 -1.29
CA GLY A 140 5.68 -13.51 -2.32
C GLY A 140 6.33 -14.76 -1.75
N VAL A 141 7.01 -15.50 -2.62
CA VAL A 141 7.70 -16.75 -2.27
C VAL A 141 9.12 -16.76 -2.80
N ARG A 142 10.05 -17.35 -2.06
CA ARG A 142 11.41 -17.60 -2.53
C ARG A 142 11.39 -18.64 -3.67
N PRO A 143 11.86 -18.28 -4.88
CA PRO A 143 11.95 -19.19 -6.02
C PRO A 143 12.78 -20.44 -5.74
N GLY A 144 12.30 -21.59 -6.22
CA GLY A 144 12.98 -22.88 -6.09
C GLY A 144 12.90 -23.50 -4.69
N VAL A 145 12.19 -22.87 -3.75
CA VAL A 145 11.95 -23.41 -2.41
C VAL A 145 10.51 -23.93 -2.33
N PRO A 146 10.27 -25.18 -1.88
CA PRO A 146 8.93 -25.69 -1.66
C PRO A 146 8.14 -24.84 -0.67
N LEU A 147 6.81 -24.80 -0.80
CA LEU A 147 5.95 -23.92 0.00
C LEU A 147 6.14 -24.14 1.51
N GLU A 148 6.27 -25.39 1.95
CA GLU A 148 6.40 -25.80 3.35
C GLU A 148 7.76 -25.42 3.95
N ARG A 149 8.70 -24.94 3.12
CA ARG A 149 10.06 -24.55 3.51
C ARG A 149 10.34 -23.07 3.24
N GLN A 150 9.33 -22.30 2.88
CA GLN A 150 9.46 -20.85 2.75
C GLN A 150 9.81 -20.25 4.12
N ALA A 151 10.74 -19.30 4.14
CA ALA A 151 11.05 -18.56 5.36
C ALA A 151 9.92 -17.56 5.63
N PHE A 152 9.56 -17.38 6.91
CA PHE A 152 8.56 -16.40 7.33
C PHE A 152 8.87 -15.02 6.76
N GLU A 153 10.13 -14.59 6.86
CA GLU A 153 10.60 -13.29 6.39
C GLU A 153 10.40 -13.12 4.88
N ASP A 154 10.54 -14.18 4.09
CA ASP A 154 10.29 -14.10 2.65
C ASP A 154 8.82 -13.89 2.34
N LEU A 155 7.93 -14.59 3.04
CA LEU A 155 6.48 -14.52 2.80
C LEU A 155 5.92 -13.10 3.00
N ILE A 156 6.54 -12.32 3.90
CA ILE A 156 6.08 -10.97 4.22
C ILE A 156 7.00 -9.84 3.71
N TRP A 157 8.25 -10.10 3.30
CA TRP A 157 9.17 -9.02 2.86
C TRP A 157 9.79 -9.22 1.47
N ILE A 158 9.67 -10.39 0.84
CA ILE A 158 10.45 -10.66 -0.37
C ILE A 158 10.06 -9.73 -1.52
N ARG A 159 11.07 -9.19 -2.19
CA ARG A 159 10.91 -8.50 -3.48
C ARG A 159 11.67 -9.26 -4.55
N LYS A 160 12.99 -9.07 -4.63
CA LYS A 160 13.86 -9.93 -5.43
C LYS A 160 14.36 -11.09 -4.56
N PRO A 161 14.51 -12.31 -5.11
CA PRO A 161 14.37 -12.65 -6.53
C PRO A 161 12.94 -12.94 -7.02
N PHE A 162 11.93 -13.01 -6.15
CA PHE A 162 10.54 -13.36 -6.51
C PHE A 162 9.96 -12.54 -7.68
N LEU A 163 10.14 -11.21 -7.64
CA LEU A 163 9.65 -10.31 -8.67
C LEU A 163 10.34 -10.49 -10.04
N SER A 164 11.51 -11.13 -10.06
CA SER A 164 12.38 -11.23 -11.24
C SER A 164 12.58 -12.64 -11.80
N LYS A 165 12.10 -13.68 -11.11
CA LYS A 165 12.31 -15.08 -11.50
C LYS A 165 11.03 -15.89 -11.35
N PRO A 166 10.80 -16.91 -12.22
CA PRO A 166 9.74 -17.89 -11.98
C PRO A 166 9.95 -18.57 -10.63
N HIS A 167 8.89 -18.70 -9.83
CA HIS A 167 8.99 -19.26 -8.48
C HIS A 167 9.01 -20.80 -8.46
N GLY A 168 8.35 -21.45 -9.43
CA GLY A 168 8.36 -22.91 -9.61
C GLY A 168 7.41 -23.69 -8.71
N LEU A 169 6.44 -23.02 -8.07
CA LEU A 169 5.36 -23.68 -7.32
C LEU A 169 4.21 -24.05 -8.27
N PRO A 170 3.40 -25.08 -7.95
CA PRO A 170 2.27 -25.50 -8.79
C PRO A 170 1.04 -24.57 -8.67
N TYR A 171 1.19 -23.39 -8.08
CA TYR A 171 0.13 -22.43 -7.82
C TYR A 171 0.33 -21.16 -8.63
N THR A 172 -0.76 -20.45 -8.92
CA THR A 172 -0.66 -19.01 -9.22
C THR A 172 -0.55 -18.25 -7.91
N VAL A 173 0.53 -17.49 -7.75
CA VAL A 173 0.77 -16.68 -6.55
C VAL A 173 0.07 -15.34 -6.69
N VAL A 174 -0.90 -15.06 -5.82
CA VAL A 174 -1.60 -13.77 -5.71
C VAL A 174 -1.00 -13.03 -4.51
N HIS A 175 -0.48 -11.83 -4.74
CA HIS A 175 0.27 -11.09 -3.72
C HIS A 175 0.06 -9.57 -3.77
N GLY A 176 0.43 -8.92 -2.67
CA GLY A 176 0.46 -7.48 -2.47
C GLY A 176 1.90 -6.95 -2.33
N HIS A 177 2.14 -6.07 -1.35
CA HIS A 177 3.41 -5.55 -0.84
C HIS A 177 4.26 -4.67 -1.79
N THR A 178 4.39 -5.09 -3.06
CA THR A 178 5.16 -4.37 -4.07
C THR A 178 4.28 -3.99 -5.25
N PHE A 179 3.67 -2.81 -5.15
CA PHE A 179 3.02 -2.17 -6.28
C PHE A 179 4.01 -1.71 -7.36
N ARG A 180 3.52 -1.62 -8.59
CA ARG A 180 4.26 -1.09 -9.75
C ARG A 180 4.27 0.44 -9.72
N HIS A 181 5.28 1.06 -10.31
CA HIS A 181 5.39 2.53 -10.39
C HIS A 181 4.23 3.22 -11.14
N ASP A 182 3.53 2.50 -12.03
CA ASP A 182 2.34 2.99 -12.73
C ASP A 182 1.03 2.60 -12.02
N PHE A 183 1.12 2.02 -10.81
CA PHE A 183 0.02 1.56 -9.97
C PHE A 183 -0.91 0.54 -10.63
N GLN A 184 -0.50 -0.05 -11.75
CA GLN A 184 -1.28 -1.07 -12.46
C GLN A 184 -1.05 -2.43 -11.82
N ILE A 185 -2.04 -3.31 -11.97
CA ILE A 185 -1.89 -4.71 -11.56
C ILE A 185 -0.74 -5.37 -12.33
N THR A 186 -0.09 -6.33 -11.68
CA THR A 186 0.83 -7.25 -12.35
C THR A 186 0.08 -8.50 -12.73
N HIS A 187 0.03 -8.84 -14.01
CA HIS A 187 -0.54 -10.10 -14.48
C HIS A 187 0.52 -10.84 -15.32
N LEU A 188 1.14 -11.85 -14.72
CA LEU A 188 2.15 -12.70 -15.34
C LEU A 188 1.76 -14.17 -15.18
N PRO A 189 2.33 -15.08 -15.99
CA PRO A 189 2.15 -16.52 -15.78
C PRO A 189 2.52 -16.90 -14.34
N HIS A 190 1.56 -17.50 -13.63
CA HIS A 190 1.67 -17.94 -12.23
C HIS A 190 1.95 -16.85 -11.19
N ARG A 191 1.84 -15.55 -11.54
CA ARG A 191 1.99 -14.45 -10.58
C ARG A 191 1.04 -13.31 -10.88
N ILE A 192 0.21 -12.97 -9.90
CA ILE A 192 -0.69 -11.82 -9.96
C ILE A 192 -0.39 -10.92 -8.76
N GLY A 193 0.00 -9.67 -9.03
CA GLY A 193 0.23 -8.65 -8.02
C GLY A 193 -0.90 -7.64 -8.05
N ILE A 194 -1.65 -7.51 -6.96
CA ILE A 194 -2.86 -6.67 -6.88
C ILE A 194 -2.70 -5.44 -5.98
N ASP A 195 -1.55 -5.27 -5.34
CA ASP A 195 -1.24 -4.00 -4.68
C ASP A 195 -1.07 -2.89 -5.72
N THR A 196 -2.01 -1.95 -5.70
CA THR A 196 -2.02 -0.74 -6.54
C THR A 196 -1.67 0.52 -5.75
N GLY A 197 -1.07 0.35 -4.57
CA GLY A 197 -0.60 1.43 -3.70
C GLY A 197 -1.74 2.33 -3.23
N ALA A 198 -2.79 1.76 -2.62
CA ALA A 198 -4.04 2.47 -2.31
C ALA A 198 -3.83 3.82 -1.60
N TYR A 199 -2.95 3.86 -0.59
CA TYR A 199 -2.63 5.08 0.16
C TYR A 199 -2.01 6.21 -0.66
N LEU A 200 -1.43 5.87 -1.82
CA LEU A 200 -0.74 6.80 -2.71
C LEU A 200 -1.51 7.06 -4.00
N SER A 201 -2.12 6.04 -4.60
CA SER A 201 -2.83 6.13 -5.86
C SER A 201 -4.29 6.54 -5.71
N GLY A 202 -4.87 6.39 -4.51
CA GLY A 202 -6.31 6.52 -4.30
C GLY A 202 -7.13 5.36 -4.86
N ARG A 203 -6.49 4.23 -5.21
CA ARG A 203 -7.14 3.03 -5.73
C ARG A 203 -6.77 1.80 -4.92
N LEU A 204 -7.78 1.22 -4.27
CA LEU A 204 -7.74 -0.14 -3.76
C LEU A 204 -8.19 -1.10 -4.86
N THR A 205 -7.59 -2.28 -4.92
CA THR A 205 -7.91 -3.29 -5.92
C THR A 205 -8.37 -4.57 -5.24
N ALA A 206 -9.46 -5.14 -5.74
CA ALA A 206 -9.81 -6.52 -5.48
C ALA A 206 -9.78 -7.38 -6.74
N LEU A 207 -9.53 -8.68 -6.54
CA LEU A 207 -9.46 -9.68 -7.59
C LEU A 207 -10.42 -10.82 -7.25
N ARG A 208 -11.48 -10.97 -8.07
CA ARG A 208 -12.38 -12.12 -7.99
C ARG A 208 -11.77 -13.33 -8.71
N ILE A 209 -11.81 -14.48 -8.04
CA ILE A 209 -11.27 -15.75 -8.52
C ILE A 209 -12.37 -16.80 -8.36
N GLU A 210 -12.82 -17.32 -9.50
CA GLU A 210 -13.77 -18.43 -9.54
C GLU A 210 -13.04 -19.74 -9.20
N THR A 211 -13.45 -20.41 -8.11
CA THR A 211 -12.78 -21.63 -7.65
C THR A 211 -13.28 -22.88 -8.36
N ALA A 212 -14.47 -22.83 -8.96
CA ALA A 212 -15.09 -23.94 -9.69
C ALA A 212 -14.59 -24.10 -11.14
N THR A 213 -14.24 -23.00 -11.80
CA THR A 213 -13.86 -22.91 -13.23
C THR A 213 -12.35 -22.71 -13.41
N ASN A 214 -11.55 -23.26 -12.49
CA ASN A 214 -10.13 -23.52 -12.61
C ASN A 214 -9.33 -22.64 -13.61
N PRO A 215 -9.13 -21.33 -13.36
CA PRO A 215 -8.11 -20.57 -14.09
C PRO A 215 -6.69 -21.03 -13.71
N CYS A 216 -6.55 -21.74 -12.57
CA CYS A 216 -5.27 -22.09 -11.93
C CYS A 216 -5.11 -23.60 -11.64
N SER A 217 -5.55 -24.52 -12.51
CA SER A 217 -5.27 -25.95 -12.29
C SER A 217 -3.79 -26.19 -11.97
N PRO A 218 -3.45 -26.96 -10.91
CA PRO A 218 -2.07 -27.37 -10.66
C PRO A 218 -1.54 -28.05 -11.93
N MET A 219 -0.39 -27.59 -12.43
CA MET A 219 0.27 -28.30 -13.53
C MET A 219 0.71 -29.68 -13.05
N ASP A 220 0.57 -30.69 -13.92
CA ASP A 220 1.30 -31.93 -13.72
C ASP A 220 2.82 -31.67 -13.84
N GLN A 221 3.63 -32.62 -13.38
CA GLN A 221 5.10 -32.48 -13.35
C GLN A 221 5.75 -32.39 -14.75
N SER A 222 4.97 -32.46 -15.84
CA SER A 222 5.44 -32.38 -17.23
C SER A 222 5.24 -31.01 -17.87
N GLY A 223 4.56 -30.07 -17.19
CA GLY A 223 4.38 -28.70 -17.69
C GLY A 223 3.35 -28.58 -18.82
N GLN A 224 2.47 -29.56 -19.02
CA GLN A 224 1.37 -29.47 -19.98
C GLN A 224 0.02 -29.26 -19.28
N ARG A 225 -0.77 -28.33 -19.84
CA ARG A 225 -2.14 -28.02 -19.41
C ARG A 225 -3.06 -29.11 -19.97
N GLY A 226 -3.88 -29.75 -19.12
CA GLY A 226 -5.03 -30.52 -19.60
C GLY A 226 -5.93 -29.61 -20.46
N SER A 227 -6.29 -30.05 -21.66
CA SER A 227 -6.98 -29.23 -22.65
C SER A 227 -8.41 -28.88 -22.22
N THR A 228 -8.60 -27.73 -21.59
CA THR A 228 -9.90 -27.05 -21.53
C THR A 228 -9.68 -25.54 -21.68
N GLY A 229 -10.49 -24.93 -22.55
CA GLY A 229 -10.27 -23.63 -23.18
C GLY A 229 -9.90 -22.49 -22.22
N ILE A 230 -8.84 -21.77 -22.59
CA ILE A 230 -8.54 -20.45 -22.05
C ILE A 230 -9.66 -19.53 -22.54
N ASN A 231 -10.56 -19.13 -21.63
CA ASN A 231 -11.53 -18.11 -21.97
C ASN A 231 -10.75 -16.79 -22.19
N LYS A 232 -10.96 -16.14 -23.33
CA LYS A 232 -10.24 -14.94 -23.77
C LYS A 232 -10.66 -13.67 -22.99
N ASP A 233 -11.39 -13.83 -21.89
CA ASP A 233 -12.16 -12.76 -21.26
C ASP A 233 -11.56 -12.26 -19.93
N VAL A 234 -10.33 -12.62 -19.59
CA VAL A 234 -9.65 -12.02 -18.41
C VAL A 234 -9.48 -10.50 -18.59
N ASP A 235 -9.42 -10.01 -19.83
CA ASP A 235 -9.43 -8.57 -20.14
C ASP A 235 -10.80 -7.90 -19.90
N GLN A 236 -11.89 -8.66 -19.75
CA GLN A 236 -13.23 -8.14 -19.43
C GLN A 236 -13.59 -8.21 -17.93
N ILE A 237 -12.81 -8.93 -17.11
CA ILE A 237 -13.05 -9.02 -15.65
C ILE A 237 -12.44 -7.82 -14.90
N CYS A 238 -11.67 -6.96 -15.58
CA CYS A 238 -10.97 -5.81 -14.97
C CYS A 238 -11.38 -4.44 -15.52
N THR A 239 -12.64 -4.23 -15.93
CA THR A 239 -13.09 -2.91 -16.41
C THR A 239 -14.33 -2.39 -15.70
N GLU A 240 -14.24 -2.12 -14.40
CA GLU A 240 -14.92 -0.97 -13.80
C GLU A 240 -13.93 -0.28 -12.83
N THR A 241 -12.92 0.38 -13.40
CA THR A 241 -12.12 1.36 -12.67
C THR A 241 -12.89 2.69 -12.72
N ILE A 242 -13.34 3.20 -11.58
CA ILE A 242 -13.84 4.57 -11.48
C ILE A 242 -12.61 5.48 -11.38
N ASP A 243 -12.28 6.14 -12.50
CA ASP A 243 -11.21 7.13 -12.57
C ASP A 243 -11.76 8.50 -12.12
N LEU A 244 -11.24 9.03 -11.01
CA LEU A 244 -11.55 10.38 -10.52
C LEU A 244 -10.33 11.29 -10.67
N THR A 245 -9.89 11.54 -11.90
CA THR A 245 -9.14 12.78 -12.15
C THR A 245 -10.11 13.96 -12.18
N PRO A 246 -9.87 15.06 -11.44
CA PRO A 246 -10.59 16.30 -11.66
C PRO A 246 -10.19 16.83 -13.05
N GLU A 247 -11.16 16.96 -13.96
CA GLU A 247 -10.91 17.57 -15.26
C GLU A 247 -10.30 18.96 -15.08
N ARG A 248 -9.05 19.12 -15.55
CA ARG A 248 -8.47 20.45 -15.78
C ARG A 248 -9.19 21.07 -16.96
N GLY A 249 -10.23 21.86 -16.66
CA GLY A 249 -10.95 22.66 -17.64
C GLY A 249 -10.00 23.42 -18.56
N HIS A 250 -10.03 23.04 -19.84
CA HIS A 250 -9.44 23.81 -20.91
C HIS A 250 -10.11 25.19 -21.00
N GLN A 251 -9.31 26.23 -20.87
CA GLN A 251 -9.73 27.58 -21.24
C GLN A 251 -9.83 27.65 -22.77
N THR A 252 -11.04 27.86 -23.28
CA THR A 252 -11.25 28.44 -24.61
C THR A 252 -12.19 29.63 -24.51
N ALA A 253 -11.78 30.71 -25.18
CA ALA A 253 -12.35 32.04 -25.08
C ALA A 253 -13.68 32.22 -25.82
N ALA A 254 -14.45 33.17 -25.29
CA ALA A 254 -15.39 34.10 -25.96
C ALA A 254 -16.71 33.57 -26.55
N ALA A 255 -17.81 33.90 -25.86
CA ALA A 255 -18.99 34.51 -26.50
C ALA A 255 -19.73 35.41 -25.49
N LYS A 256 -20.01 36.65 -25.90
CA LYS A 256 -20.78 37.67 -25.17
C LYS A 256 -22.26 37.31 -25.17
N SER A 257 -22.95 37.42 -24.03
CA SER A 257 -24.34 37.84 -23.98
C SER A 257 -24.77 38.25 -22.56
N THR A 258 -25.63 39.25 -22.54
CA THR A 258 -26.09 40.12 -21.46
C THR A 258 -27.15 39.50 -20.55
N ALA A 259 -27.01 39.65 -19.22
CA ALA A 259 -28.11 39.91 -18.28
C ALA A 259 -27.56 40.31 -16.90
N ARG A 260 -28.24 41.27 -16.25
CA ARG A 260 -27.89 41.94 -14.98
C ARG A 260 -28.73 41.36 -13.80
N PRO A 261 -28.54 41.80 -12.54
CA PRO A 261 -28.20 40.93 -11.41
C PRO A 261 -29.41 40.60 -10.51
N THR A 262 -29.29 39.52 -9.73
CA THR A 262 -30.04 39.38 -8.48
C THR A 262 -29.07 39.07 -7.34
N THR A 263 -29.13 39.94 -6.34
CA THR A 263 -28.45 39.86 -5.06
C THR A 263 -28.99 38.69 -4.24
N ASN A 264 -28.11 37.93 -3.60
CA ASN A 264 -28.34 37.51 -2.21
C ASN A 264 -26.99 37.28 -1.52
N SER A 265 -26.82 38.04 -0.45
CA SER A 265 -25.71 38.07 0.49
C SER A 265 -25.77 36.89 1.45
N TRP A 266 -24.65 36.20 1.64
CA TRP A 266 -24.38 35.43 2.85
C TRP A 266 -22.96 35.75 3.33
N SER A 267 -22.88 36.16 4.59
CA SER A 267 -21.68 36.56 5.31
C SER A 267 -20.84 35.36 5.73
N VAL A 268 -19.57 35.33 5.33
CA VAL A 268 -18.57 34.41 5.85
C VAL A 268 -17.88 35.07 7.04
N ARG A 269 -17.88 34.40 8.19
CA ARG A 269 -16.96 34.70 9.29
C ARG A 269 -15.73 33.82 9.13
N GLU A 270 -14.58 34.44 8.87
CA GLU A 270 -13.26 33.83 9.01
C GLU A 270 -12.88 33.72 10.49
N ALA A 271 -12.36 32.55 10.90
CA ALA A 271 -11.30 32.43 11.89
C ALA A 271 -10.69 31.02 11.84
N GLY A 272 -9.37 30.93 11.66
CA GLY A 272 -8.61 29.70 12.00
C GLY A 272 -7.64 29.24 10.91
N ARG A 273 -6.42 29.80 10.96
CA ARG A 273 -5.25 29.46 10.13
C ARG A 273 -4.91 27.97 10.17
N SER A 274 -4.77 27.34 9.01
CA SER A 274 -4.00 26.09 8.83
C SER A 274 -2.78 26.38 7.96
N SER A 275 -1.60 26.24 8.57
CA SER A 275 -0.32 26.26 7.88
C SER A 275 -0.16 24.94 7.13
N VAL A 276 -0.17 24.97 5.79
CA VAL A 276 0.19 23.81 4.97
C VAL A 276 1.72 23.66 5.01
N LEU A 277 2.21 22.63 5.67
CA LEU A 277 3.60 22.21 5.58
C LEU A 277 3.73 21.29 4.35
N VAL A 278 4.26 21.80 3.24
CA VAL A 278 4.63 20.95 2.10
C VAL A 278 5.97 20.31 2.43
N ALA A 279 5.96 19.05 2.88
CA ALA A 279 7.17 18.25 2.97
C ALA A 279 7.55 17.77 1.57
N ALA A 280 8.55 18.41 0.96
CA ALA A 280 9.16 17.89 -0.26
C ALA A 280 10.03 16.68 0.10
N ALA A 281 9.61 15.48 -0.32
CA ALA A 281 10.46 14.30 -0.29
C ALA A 281 11.53 14.43 -1.38
N PHE A 282 12.78 14.67 -1.00
CA PHE A 282 13.91 14.60 -1.92
C PHE A 282 14.30 13.13 -2.15
N PHE A 283 14.05 12.63 -3.35
CA PHE A 283 14.71 11.43 -3.84
C PHE A 283 16.14 11.78 -4.26
N GLY A 284 17.12 11.38 -3.44
CA GLY A 284 18.53 11.42 -3.82
C GLY A 284 18.84 10.30 -4.80
N VAL A 285 18.95 10.64 -6.09
CA VAL A 285 19.59 9.76 -7.08
C VAL A 285 21.10 9.95 -6.95
N ALA A 286 21.81 8.94 -6.48
CA ALA A 286 23.27 8.91 -6.49
C ALA A 286 23.77 8.69 -7.92
N LEU A 287 24.12 9.77 -8.62
CA LEU A 287 24.89 9.70 -9.87
C LEU A 287 26.38 9.70 -9.52
N ARG A 288 27.06 8.60 -9.90
CA ARG A 288 28.52 8.51 -9.91
C ARG A 288 29.10 9.45 -10.97
N GLY A 289 29.99 10.34 -10.54
CA GLY A 289 31.03 10.91 -11.38
C GLY A 289 30.87 12.38 -11.75
N GLY A 290 31.79 13.21 -11.24
CA GLY A 290 32.40 14.31 -11.99
C GLY A 290 31.65 15.65 -12.09
N ALA A 291 32.29 16.69 -11.53
CA ALA A 291 32.14 18.12 -11.81
C ALA A 291 30.92 18.87 -11.23
N VAL A 292 31.24 19.81 -10.33
CA VAL A 292 30.35 20.86 -9.84
C VAL A 292 30.27 21.96 -10.90
N ALA A 293 29.09 22.17 -11.48
CA ALA A 293 28.78 23.37 -12.25
C ALA A 293 27.67 24.15 -11.52
N SER A 294 27.99 25.38 -11.14
CA SER A 294 27.05 26.34 -10.57
C SER A 294 26.06 26.80 -11.66
N LEU A 295 24.78 26.53 -11.47
CA LEU A 295 23.68 27.19 -12.18
C LEU A 295 22.79 27.84 -11.13
N GLY A 296 22.99 29.15 -10.94
CA GLY A 296 22.09 29.98 -10.18
C GLY A 296 20.76 30.13 -10.92
N CYS A 297 19.68 29.70 -10.27
CA CYS A 297 18.32 30.07 -10.67
C CYS A 297 17.73 30.86 -9.50
N GLY A 298 17.59 32.18 -9.70
CA GLY A 298 17.03 33.09 -8.71
C GLY A 298 15.52 32.91 -8.58
N LEU A 299 15.04 32.64 -7.37
CA LEU A 299 13.63 32.85 -7.03
C LEU A 299 13.48 34.28 -6.48
N HIS A 300 12.67 35.10 -7.17
CA HIS A 300 12.18 36.37 -6.66
C HIS A 300 11.13 36.12 -5.57
N LEU A 301 11.42 36.54 -4.34
CA LEU A 301 10.46 36.63 -3.25
C LEU A 301 9.76 38.00 -3.26
N HIS A 302 8.44 37.96 -3.09
CA HIS A 302 7.54 39.11 -3.09
C HIS A 302 7.70 39.97 -1.81
N PRO A 303 7.78 41.32 -1.88
CA PRO A 303 8.26 42.17 -0.78
C PRO A 303 7.21 42.52 0.30
N LYS A 304 6.51 41.52 0.87
CA LYS A 304 5.57 41.73 2.00
C LYS A 304 5.67 40.71 3.16
N VAL A 305 6.85 40.13 3.37
CA VAL A 305 7.17 39.37 4.61
C VAL A 305 8.52 39.84 5.16
N ALA A 306 8.64 41.14 5.37
CA ALA A 306 9.80 41.76 5.99
C ALA A 306 9.34 42.89 6.91
N ALA A 307 8.63 42.54 7.99
CA ALA A 307 8.45 43.40 9.16
C ALA A 307 7.77 42.60 10.28
N GLY A 308 8.53 42.29 11.34
CA GLY A 308 7.97 41.70 12.55
C GLY A 308 8.97 40.82 13.28
N LEU A 309 10.01 41.44 13.85
CA LEU A 309 10.71 41.08 15.10
C LEU A 309 12.02 41.89 15.17
N GLN A 310 11.92 43.13 15.65
CA GLN A 310 13.04 43.82 16.30
C GLN A 310 12.79 43.74 17.81
N GLY A 311 13.73 43.17 18.55
CA GLY A 311 13.65 42.99 20.00
C GLY A 311 14.81 42.17 20.53
N ILE A 312 15.92 42.85 20.80
CA ILE A 312 17.26 42.38 21.17
C ILE A 312 17.29 41.69 22.55
N ASN A 313 17.97 40.54 22.66
CA ASN A 313 19.06 40.27 23.62
C ASN A 313 19.67 38.88 23.31
N ALA A 314 20.84 38.80 22.66
CA ALA A 314 22.19 38.90 23.22
C ALA A 314 22.60 37.67 24.05
N GLY A 315 23.43 36.80 23.46
CA GLY A 315 24.10 35.71 24.20
C GLY A 315 24.74 34.63 23.33
N CYS A 316 26.03 34.81 23.03
CA CYS A 316 27.03 33.82 22.58
C CYS A 316 27.04 33.30 21.13
N GLN A 317 28.23 33.43 20.53
CA GLN A 317 28.61 32.97 19.19
C GLN A 317 28.87 31.46 19.10
N PRO A 318 28.79 30.84 17.91
CA PRO A 318 29.14 29.45 17.67
C PRO A 318 30.66 29.30 17.42
N GLN A 319 31.32 28.46 18.21
CA GLN A 319 32.68 27.99 17.92
C GLN A 319 32.65 26.67 17.15
N CYS A 320 33.39 26.68 16.05
CA CYS A 320 33.69 25.56 15.18
C CYS A 320 34.42 24.42 15.92
N LEU A 321 34.08 23.17 15.59
CA LEU A 321 35.02 22.05 15.57
C LEU A 321 34.54 21.02 14.56
N ALA A 322 35.07 21.13 13.35
CA ALA A 322 35.05 20.09 12.34
C ALA A 322 36.11 19.04 12.71
N GLN A 323 35.68 17.79 12.96
CA GLN A 323 36.60 16.66 12.98
C GLN A 323 36.91 16.25 11.53
N ARG A 324 38.18 16.42 11.18
CA ARG A 324 38.82 16.04 9.93
C ARG A 324 39.21 14.56 10.05
N VAL A 325 38.70 13.70 9.16
CA VAL A 325 39.26 12.36 8.94
C VAL A 325 40.29 12.50 7.83
N GLU A 326 41.56 12.31 8.15
CA GLU A 326 42.66 12.25 7.19
C GLU A 326 42.66 10.89 6.49
N LEU A 327 42.56 10.90 5.16
CA LEU A 327 42.94 9.77 4.31
C LEU A 327 44.37 10.03 3.85
N SER A 328 45.29 9.18 4.29
CA SER A 328 46.67 9.14 3.80
C SER A 328 46.76 8.27 2.55
N ASP A 329 47.03 8.90 1.41
CA ASP A 329 47.46 8.23 0.17
C ASP A 329 48.96 7.90 0.23
N GLY A 330 49.34 6.71 -0.25
CA GLY A 330 50.52 6.52 -1.10
C GLY A 330 51.64 5.62 -0.57
N LEU A 331 51.80 4.44 -1.19
CA LEU A 331 53.08 3.81 -1.59
C LEU A 331 52.74 2.63 -2.54
N GLN A 332 52.85 2.81 -3.86
CA GLN A 332 53.99 2.56 -4.78
C GLN A 332 54.18 1.10 -5.24
N VAL A 333 53.96 0.94 -6.57
CA VAL A 333 54.62 0.13 -7.62
C VAL A 333 55.80 -0.78 -7.19
N ASP A 334 55.62 -2.10 -7.30
CA ASP A 334 56.11 -2.99 -8.38
C ASP A 334 55.27 -4.29 -8.40
#